data_AF-A0A944AVN1-F1
#
_entry.id   AF-A0A944AVN1-F1
#
_cell.length_a   1.000
_cell.length_b   1.000
_cell.length_c   1.000
_cell.angle_alpha   90.00
_cell.angle_beta   90.00
_cell.angle_gamma   90.00
#
_symmetry.space_group_name_H-M   'P 1'
#
loop_
_entity.id
_entity.type
_entity.pdbx_description
1 polymer ?
#
loop_
_entity_poly.entity_id
_entity_poly.type
_entity_poly.pdbx_seq_one_letter_code
_entity_poly.pdbx_strand_id
1 'polypeptide(L)' 'MPSIEMLIKIAKLFNVSTDFLLGLSSAHTLKTDGLSESQISHLQLLISDLQNK' A
#
# COMPACT_ATOMS: atom_id res chain seq x y z
N MET A 1 9.16 22.34 -4.18
CA MET A 1 8.81 20.98 -4.63
C MET A 1 9.90 20.03 -4.15
N PRO A 2 9.58 18.88 -3.53
CA PRO A 2 10.59 17.89 -3.15
C PRO A 2 11.35 17.40 -4.39
N SER A 3 12.63 17.09 -4.25
CA SER A 3 13.38 16.43 -5.32
C SER A 3 12.86 15.00 -5.54
N ILE A 4 13.15 14.41 -6.70
CA ILE A 4 12.81 13.02 -7.01
C ILE A 4 13.39 12.07 -5.93
N GLU A 5 14.62 12.32 -5.49
CA GLU A 5 15.24 11.53 -4.42
C GLU A 5 14.50 11.64 -3.09
N MET A 6 14.02 12.85 -2.73
CA MET A 6 13.26 13.06 -1.51
C MET A 6 11.89 12.37 -1.61
N LEU A 7 11.24 12.42 -2.78
CA LEU A 7 9.99 11.72 -3.04
C LEU A 7 10.15 10.20 -2.87
N ILE A 8 11.22 9.62 -3.40
CA ILE A 8 11.55 8.19 -3.23
C ILE A 8 11.79 7.86 -1.75
N LYS A 9 12.51 8.70 -1.01
CA LYS A 9 12.76 8.49 0.43
C LYS A 9 11.46 8.52 1.24
N ILE A 10 10.58 9.49 0.97
CA ILE A 10 9.27 9.59 1.63
C ILE A 10 8.41 8.38 1.31
N ALA A 11 8.36 7.97 0.03
CA ALA A 11 7.61 6.79 -0.41
C ALA A 11 8.07 5.52 0.34
N LYS A 12 9.39 5.33 0.48
CA LYS A 12 9.96 4.21 1.25
C LYS A 12 9.66 4.31 2.74
N LEU A 13 9.73 5.52 3.33
CA LEU A 13 9.49 5.75 4.75
C LEU A 13 8.04 5.40 5.15
N PHE A 14 7.07 5.89 4.38
CA PHE A 14 5.65 5.61 4.61
C PHE A 14 5.17 4.31 3.97
N ASN A 15 6.07 3.64 3.23
CA ASN A 15 5.80 2.39 2.56
C ASN A 15 4.59 2.48 1.60
N VAL A 16 4.58 3.54 0.81
CA VAL A 16 3.56 3.87 -0.22
C VAL A 16 4.23 4.05 -1.58
N SER A 17 3.44 4.04 -2.66
CA SER A 17 3.97 4.40 -3.98
C SER A 17 4.18 5.92 -4.11
N THR A 18 5.04 6.34 -5.03
CA THR A 18 5.15 7.76 -5.41
C THR A 18 3.86 8.29 -6.01
N ASP A 19 3.09 7.44 -6.71
CA ASP A 19 1.79 7.80 -7.28
C ASP A 19 0.78 8.15 -6.18
N PHE A 20 0.81 7.43 -5.06
CA PHE A 20 0.01 7.77 -3.88
C PHE A 20 0.41 9.13 -3.31
N LEU A 21 1.71 9.41 -3.17
CA LEU A 21 2.20 10.71 -2.69
C LEU A 21 1.86 11.88 -3.62
N LEU A 22 1.82 11.62 -4.93
CA LEU A 22 1.50 12.62 -5.95
C LEU A 22 -0.01 12.73 -6.22
N GLY A 23 -0.83 11.92 -5.55
CA GLY A 23 -2.29 11.89 -5.77
C GLY A 23 -2.70 11.37 -7.15
N LEU A 24 -1.81 10.64 -7.84
CA LEU A 24 -2.06 10.03 -9.14
C LEU A 24 -2.79 8.68 -9.00
N SER A 25 -2.78 8.10 -7.81
CA SER A 25 -3.52 6.89 -7.48
C SER A 25 -4.22 7.05 -6.13
N SER A 26 -5.51 6.70 -6.10
CA SER A 26 -6.32 6.58 -4.87
C SER A 26 -6.39 5.14 -4.37
N ALA A 27 -5.69 4.21 -5.03
CA ALA A 27 -5.69 2.81 -4.63
C ALA A 27 -4.92 2.65 -3.31
N HIS A 28 -5.61 2.16 -2.30
CA HIS A 28 -4.99 1.78 -1.03
C HIS A 28 -4.48 0.35 -1.18
N THR A 29 -3.19 0.15 -1.03
CA THR A 29 -2.55 -1.16 -1.11
C THR A 29 -2.04 -1.57 0.27
N LEU A 30 -2.06 -2.88 0.52
CA LEU A 30 -1.41 -3.48 1.69
C LEU A 30 -0.11 -4.12 1.21
N LYS A 31 0.99 -3.83 1.91
CA LYS A 31 2.25 -4.50 1.65
C LYS A 31 2.20 -5.89 2.27
N THR A 32 2.45 -6.90 1.44
CA THR A 32 2.41 -8.32 1.85
C THR A 32 3.79 -8.97 1.82
N ASP A 33 4.87 -8.18 1.76
CA ASP A 33 6.24 -8.69 1.77
C ASP A 33 6.49 -9.56 3.01
N GLY A 34 6.99 -10.78 2.79
CA GLY A 34 7.27 -11.75 3.85
C GLY A 34 6.05 -12.56 4.31
N LEU A 35 4.87 -12.36 3.72
CA LEU A 35 3.70 -13.19 3.97
C LEU A 35 3.61 -14.38 3.01
N SER A 36 3.15 -15.51 3.53
CA SER A 36 2.75 -16.65 2.70
C SER A 36 1.43 -16.40 2.00
N GLU A 37 1.16 -17.15 0.94
CA GLU A 37 -0.13 -17.08 0.22
C GLU A 37 -1.33 -17.33 1.15
N SER A 38 -1.20 -18.23 2.12
CA SER A 38 -2.26 -18.49 3.12
C SER A 38 -2.52 -17.27 4.01
N GLN A 39 -1.47 -16.55 4.44
CA GLN A 39 -1.63 -15.34 5.23
C GLN A 39 -2.27 -14.21 4.42
N ILE A 40 -1.90 -14.08 3.15
CA ILE A 40 -2.53 -13.11 2.22
C ILE A 40 -4.01 -13.43 2.04
N SER A 41 -4.36 -14.70 1.88
CA SER A 41 -5.76 -15.15 1.77
C SER A 41 -6.59 -14.75 3.00
N HIS A 42 -6.06 -14.92 4.22
CA HIS A 42 -6.74 -14.46 5.43
C HIS A 42 -6.96 -12.95 5.46
N LEU A 43 -5.99 -12.15 5.01
CA LEU A 43 -6.16 -10.70 4.90
C LEU A 43 -7.25 -10.33 3.88
N GLN A 44 -7.32 -11.02 2.75
CA GLN A 44 -8.35 -10.81 1.74
C GLN A 44 -9.76 -11.12 2.28
N LEU A 45 -9.91 -12.17 3.10
CA LEU A 45 -11.17 -12.48 3.77
C LEU A 45 -11.59 -11.35 4.71
N LEU A 46 -10.69 -10.83 5.54
CA LEU A 46 -10.97 -9.70 6.43
C LEU A 46 -11.44 -8.45 5.66
N ILE A 47 -10.77 -8.13 4.54
CA ILE A 47 -11.18 -7.00 3.68
C ILE A 47 -12.59 -7.24 3.14
N SER A 48 -12.87 -8.44 2.65
CA SER A 48 -14.19 -8.81 2.11
C SER A 48 -15.28 -8.69 3.17
N ASP A 49 -15.02 -9.14 4.40
CA ASP A 49 -15.96 -9.03 5.52
C ASP A 49 -16.25 -7.56 5.89
N LEU A 50 -15.22 -6.69 5.84
CA LEU A 50 -15.39 -5.26 6.11
C LEU A 50 -16.14 -4.52 4.99
N GLN A 51 -16.00 -4.97 3.74
CA GLN A 51 -16.69 -4.38 2.59
C GLN A 51 -18.16 -4.81 2.48
N ASN A 52 -18.48 -6.04 2.89
CA ASN A 52 -19.84 -6.59 2.86
C ASN A 52 -20.70 -6.19 4.07
N LYS A 53 -20.42 -5.01 4.66
CA LYS A 53 -21.21 -4.44 5.76
C LYS A 53 -22.47 -3.73 5.26
#